data_AF-A0A0L1MN99-F1
#
_entry.id   AF-A0A0L1MN99-F1
#
_cell.length_a   1.000
_cell.length_b   1.000
_cell.length_c   1.000
_cell.angle_alpha   90.00
_cell.angle_beta   90.00
_cell.angle_gamma   90.00
#
_symmetry.space_group_name_H-M   'P 1'
#
loop_
_entity.id
_entity.type
_entity.pdbx_description
1 polymer ?
#
loop_
_entity_poly.entity_id
_entity_poly.type
_entity_poly.pdbx_seq_one_letter_code
_entity_poly.pdbx_strand_id
1 'polypeptide(L)' 'MSIPIPAETPDPNIDEPTIPPTPPTPPTEPGPIPEQEPPGTSAPPREEPPSTQPPEIVSP' A
#
# COMPACT_ATOMS: atom_id res chain seq x y z
N MET A 1 17.32 43.49 -46.99
CA MET A 1 16.54 44.01 -45.86
C MET A 1 16.54 42.95 -44.78
N SER A 2 17.18 43.20 -43.63
CA SER A 2 17.07 42.32 -42.47
C SER A 2 15.79 42.68 -41.72
N ILE A 3 14.79 41.83 -41.81
CA ILE A 3 13.64 41.87 -40.90
C ILE A 3 14.15 41.44 -39.52
N PRO A 4 14.04 42.29 -38.48
CA PRO A 4 14.48 41.91 -37.14
C PRO A 4 13.63 40.73 -36.65
N ILE A 5 14.29 39.70 -36.11
CA ILE A 5 13.59 38.56 -35.51
C ILE A 5 12.97 39.05 -34.20
N PRO A 6 11.67 38.81 -33.96
CA PRO A 6 11.03 39.14 -32.70
C PRO A 6 11.78 38.53 -31.52
N ALA A 7 11.83 39.26 -30.40
CA ALA A 7 12.33 38.70 -29.15
C ALA A 7 11.45 37.50 -28.75
N GLU A 8 12.07 36.44 -28.25
CA GLU A 8 11.34 35.27 -27.77
C GLU A 8 10.47 35.69 -26.58
N THR A 9 9.18 35.35 -26.64
CA THR A 9 8.27 35.61 -25.53
C THR A 9 8.43 34.45 -24.52
N PRO A 10 8.73 34.72 -23.24
CA PRO A 10 8.87 33.68 -22.24
C PRO A 10 7.60 32.82 -22.16
N ASP A 11 7.77 31.50 -22.04
CA ASP A 11 6.64 30.56 -22.00
C ASP A 11 6.08 30.53 -20.58
N PRO A 12 4.85 31.01 -20.36
CA PRO A 12 4.27 31.08 -19.02
C PRO A 12 4.12 29.70 -18.38
N ASN A 13 4.08 28.61 -19.15
CA ASN A 13 4.02 27.25 -18.58
C ASN A 13 5.39 26.75 -18.11
N ILE A 14 6.47 27.39 -18.53
CA ILE A 14 7.84 27.09 -18.11
C ILE A 14 8.25 28.02 -16.97
N ASP A 15 7.97 29.32 -17.09
CA ASP A 15 8.36 30.33 -16.11
C ASP A 15 7.37 30.43 -14.93
N GLU A 16 6.06 30.30 -15.18
CA GLU A 16 4.98 30.45 -14.20
C GLU A 16 3.91 29.34 -14.33
N PRO A 17 4.29 28.06 -14.13
CA PRO A 17 3.38 26.94 -14.34
C PRO A 17 2.11 27.09 -13.50
N THR A 18 0.95 27.00 -14.15
CA THR A 18 -0.34 26.94 -13.45
C THR A 18 -0.44 25.61 -12.71
N ILE A 19 -0.15 25.63 -11.40
CA ILE A 19 -0.38 24.48 -10.52
C ILE A 19 -1.86 24.50 -10.11
N PRO A 20 -2.66 23.46 -10.41
CA PRO A 20 -4.01 23.36 -9.88
C PRO A 20 -3.95 23.37 -8.35
N PRO A 21 -4.95 23.94 -7.65
CA PRO A 21 -4.95 23.93 -6.20
C PRO A 21 -4.87 22.47 -5.74
N THR A 22 -3.89 22.17 -4.89
CA THR A 22 -3.86 20.88 -4.22
C THR A 22 -5.18 20.74 -3.46
N PRO A 23 -5.84 19.56 -3.50
CA PRO A 23 -6.98 19.33 -2.63
C PRO A 23 -6.55 19.68 -1.21
N PRO A 24 -7.43 20.28 -0.38
CA PRO A 24 -7.07 20.58 1.00
C PRO A 24 -6.56 19.28 1.61
N THR A 25 -5.26 19.24 1.86
CA THR A 25 -4.67 18.12 2.57
C THR A 25 -5.36 18.22 3.94
N PRO A 26 -6.14 17.23 4.39
CA PRO A 26 -6.43 17.16 5.81
C PRO A 26 -5.07 17.23 6.54
N PRO A 27 -4.97 17.72 7.78
CA PRO A 27 -3.72 17.56 8.53
C PRO A 27 -3.40 16.06 8.56
N THR A 28 -2.54 15.60 7.65
CA THR A 28 -2.22 14.18 7.48
C THR A 28 -1.11 13.85 8.44
N GLU A 29 -1.42 13.94 9.73
CA GLU A 29 -0.99 12.89 10.61
C GLU A 29 -2.24 12.02 10.80
N PRO A 30 -2.23 10.75 10.38
CA PRO A 30 -3.25 9.81 10.81
C PRO A 30 -3.33 9.94 12.33
N GLY A 31 -4.53 10.23 12.86
CA GLY A 31 -4.73 10.17 14.30
C GLY A 31 -4.23 8.81 14.83
N PRO A 32 -3.77 8.74 16.09
CA PRO A 32 -3.21 7.50 16.64
C PRO A 32 -4.18 6.35 16.40
N ILE A 33 -3.67 5.25 15.84
CA ILE A 33 -4.45 4.04 15.62
C ILE A 33 -4.94 3.57 17.00
N PRO A 34 -6.26 3.34 17.20
CA PRO A 34 -6.75 2.81 18.46
C PRO A 34 -6.05 1.49 18.79
N GLU A 35 -5.56 1.36 20.01
CA GLU A 35 -5.01 0.09 20.50
C GLU A 35 -6.13 -0.95 20.50
N GLN A 36 -6.00 -1.96 19.65
CA GLN A 36 -6.86 -3.14 19.67
C GLN A 36 -6.16 -4.21 20.48
N GLU A 37 -6.83 -4.77 21.48
CA GLU A 37 -6.33 -5.98 22.12
C GLU A 37 -6.16 -7.06 21.04
N PRO A 38 -5.02 -7.79 21.01
CA PRO A 38 -4.91 -8.93 20.12
C PRO A 38 -6.09 -9.87 20.42
N PRO A 39 -6.67 -10.53 19.40
CA PRO A 39 -7.65 -11.58 19.62
C PRO A 39 -7.08 -12.51 20.69
N GLY A 40 -7.81 -12.69 21.79
CA GLY A 40 -7.33 -13.44 22.94
C GLY A 40 -6.69 -14.75 22.45
N THR A 41 -5.47 -15.02 22.91
CA THR A 41 -4.68 -16.19 22.49
C THR A 41 -5.27 -17.47 23.07
N SER A 42 -6.50 -17.80 22.71
CA SER A 42 -6.93 -19.19 22.73
C SER A 42 -6.38 -19.80 21.46
N ALA A 43 -5.28 -20.56 21.61
CA ALA A 43 -4.81 -21.41 20.53
C ALA A 43 -6.01 -22.27 20.03
N PRO A 44 -6.14 -22.48 18.72
CA PRO A 44 -7.11 -23.44 18.23
C PRO A 44 -6.84 -24.80 18.91
N PRO A 45 -7.88 -25.62 19.13
CA PRO A 45 -7.69 -26.98 19.64
C PRO A 45 -6.66 -27.70 18.78
N ARG A 46 -5.68 -28.34 19.41
CA ARG A 46 -4.80 -29.27 18.69
C ARG A 46 -5.64 -30.45 18.25
N GLU A 47 -5.74 -30.67 16.94
CA GLU A 47 -6.28 -31.92 16.42
C GLU A 47 -5.26 -33.04 16.65
N GLU A 48 -5.71 -34.17 17.20
CA GLU A 48 -4.87 -35.37 17.20
C GLU A 48 -4.68 -35.84 15.76
N PRO A 49 -3.46 -36.29 15.38
CA PRO A 49 -3.27 -36.91 14.09
C PRO A 49 -4.21 -38.13 13.96
N PRO A 50 -4.71 -38.43 12.76
CA PRO A 50 -5.52 -39.63 12.56
C PRO A 50 -4.72 -40.86 12.98
N SER A 51 -5.34 -41.73 13.78
CA SER A 51 -4.75 -43.02 14.15
C SER A 51 -4.67 -43.91 12.90
N THR A 52 -3.52 -43.91 12.23
CA THR A 52 -3.23 -44.88 11.17
C THR A 52 -2.92 -46.23 11.81
N GLN A 53 -3.75 -47.25 11.58
CA GLN A 53 -3.35 -48.62 11.91
C GLN A 53 -2.11 -48.98 11.07
N PRO A 54 -1.06 -49.56 11.69
CA PRO A 54 0.07 -50.06 10.93
C PRO A 54 -0.42 -51.16 9.96
N PRO A 55 0.21 -51.29 8.77
CA PRO A 55 -0.15 -52.33 7.82
C PRO A 55 0.04 -53.72 8.46
N GLU A 56 -0.95 -54.59 8.30
CA GLU A 56 -0.83 -55.99 8.73
C GLU A 56 0.19 -56.71 7.85
N ILE A 57 1.21 -57.29 8.48
CA ILE A 57 2.13 -58.21 7.81
C ILE A 57 1.38 -59.54 7.68
N VAL A 58 0.91 -59.84 6.46
CA VAL A 58 0.42 -61.18 6.11
C VAL A 58 1.62 -62.10 5.91
N SER A 59 1.82 -63.02 6.85
CA SER A 59 2.72 -64.16 6.70
C SER A 59 2.09 -65.19 5.72
N PRO A 60 2.89 -65.81 4.83
CA PRO A 60 2.40 -66.80 3.85
C PRO A 60 1.90 -68.10 4.50
#